data_AF-A0AAW1PQN2-F1
#
_entry.id   AF-A0AAW1PQN2-F1
#
_cell.length_a   1.000
_cell.length_b   1.000
_cell.length_c   1.000
_cell.angle_alpha   90.00
_cell.angle_beta   90.00
_cell.angle_gamma   90.00
#
_symmetry.space_group_name_H-M   'P 1'
#
loop_
_entity.id
_entity.type
_entity.pdbx_description
1 polymer ?
#
loop_
_entity_poly.entity_id
_entity_poly.type
_entity_poly.pdbx_seq_one_letter_code
_entity_poly.pdbx_strand_id
1 'polypeptide(L)'
;MAELVEALEALCGLDQTYGPAAADLELARMAALGPGCHNPGCKNMAGATEAELPIRKCSGCKKAHYCSAACQKAAWKVHKRVCKAQAA
;
A
#
# COMPACT_ATOMS: atom_id res chain seq x y z
N MET A 1 8.44 -36.16 17.99
CA MET A 1 7.85 -35.64 16.73
C MET A 1 6.60 -34.78 16.98
N ALA A 2 5.77 -35.05 18.00
CA ALA A 2 4.65 -34.19 18.38
C ALA A 2 5.10 -32.81 18.92
N GLU A 3 6.11 -32.78 19.79
CA GLU A 3 6.57 -31.52 20.43
C GLU A 3 7.26 -30.53 19.47
N LEU A 4 7.63 -30.97 18.27
CA LEU A 4 8.23 -30.12 17.24
C LEU A 4 7.17 -29.43 16.37
N VAL A 5 5.93 -29.95 16.36
CA VAL A 5 4.78 -29.37 15.66
C VAL A 5 4.17 -28.25 16.50
N GLU A 6 4.04 -28.46 17.81
CA GLU A 6 3.54 -27.43 18.75
C GLU A 6 4.45 -26.20 18.80
N ALA A 7 5.78 -26.39 18.68
CA ALA A 7 6.74 -25.29 18.59
C ALA A 7 6.65 -24.51 17.26
N LEU A 8 6.21 -25.15 16.17
CA LEU A 8 6.04 -24.51 14.86
C LEU A 8 4.71 -23.74 14.77
N GLU A 9 3.66 -24.21 15.44
CA GLU A 9 2.38 -23.50 15.58
C GLU A 9 2.52 -22.25 16.47
N ALA A 10 3.43 -22.25 17.45
CA ALA A 10 3.75 -21.05 18.23
C ALA A 10 4.50 -19.98 17.41
N LEU A 11 5.28 -20.37 16.39
CA LEU A 11 5.96 -19.45 15.47
C LEU A 11 5.01 -18.89 14.39
N CYS A 12 3.93 -19.62 14.04
CA CYS A 12 2.92 -19.13 13.11
C CYS A 12 1.93 -18.13 13.75
N GLY A 13 1.86 -18.05 15.09
CA GLY A 13 1.05 -17.09 15.84
C GLY A 13 1.51 -15.62 15.78
N LEU A 14 2.60 -15.32 15.05
CA LEU A 14 3.01 -13.94 14.77
C LEU A 14 2.09 -13.22 13.74
N ASP A 15 1.09 -13.91 13.18
CA ASP A 15 0.06 -13.32 12.34
C ASP A 15 -0.97 -12.50 13.14
N GLN A 16 -1.11 -12.74 14.45
CA GLN A 16 -2.14 -12.14 15.30
C GLN A 16 -1.93 -10.65 15.65
N THR A 17 -0.85 -10.01 15.17
CA THR A 17 -0.71 -8.55 15.25
C THR A 17 -1.32 -7.81 14.05
N TYR A 18 -1.77 -8.53 13.02
CA TYR A 18 -2.41 -7.93 11.84
C TYR A 18 -3.93 -7.94 11.93
N GLY A 19 -4.48 -7.15 12.86
CA GLY A 19 -5.88 -6.72 12.77
C GLY A 19 -6.12 -5.84 11.53
N PRO A 20 -7.37 -5.65 11.06
CA PRO A 20 -7.67 -4.85 9.86
C PRO A 20 -7.12 -3.41 9.95
N ALA A 21 -7.02 -2.87 11.17
CA ALA A 21 -6.44 -1.55 11.44
C ALA A 21 -4.91 -1.49 11.24
N ALA A 22 -4.18 -2.58 11.52
CA ALA A 22 -2.74 -2.66 11.31
C ALA A 22 -2.40 -2.76 9.81
N ALA A 23 -3.20 -3.52 9.05
CA ALA A 23 -3.08 -3.58 7.59
C ALA A 23 -3.35 -2.22 6.92
N ASP A 24 -4.31 -1.44 7.43
CA ASP A 24 -4.60 -0.09 6.92
C ASP A 24 -3.47 0.92 7.24
N LEU A 25 -2.80 0.78 8.41
CA LEU A 25 -1.66 1.61 8.79
C LEU A 25 -0.39 1.24 7.99
N GLU A 26 -0.13 -0.03 7.79
CA GLU A 26 1.03 -0.50 7.02
C GLU A 26 0.87 -0.14 5.53
N LEU A 27 -0.35 -0.22 5.00
CA LEU A 27 -0.67 0.29 3.67
C LEU A 27 -0.51 1.82 3.57
N ALA A 28 -0.87 2.55 4.62
CA ALA A 28 -0.64 4.00 4.68
C ALA A 28 0.85 4.36 4.76
N ARG A 29 1.68 3.55 5.45
CA ARG A 29 3.14 3.69 5.48
C ARG A 29 3.78 3.39 4.12
N MET A 30 3.39 2.29 3.49
CA MET A 30 3.83 1.94 2.12
C MET A 30 3.44 3.03 1.11
N ALA A 31 2.29 3.67 1.30
CA ALA A 31 1.84 4.78 0.47
C ALA A 31 2.49 6.15 0.79
N ALA A 32 3.44 6.20 1.73
CA ALA A 32 4.13 7.42 2.13
C ALA A 32 5.64 7.38 1.84
N LEU A 33 6.20 6.24 1.43
CA LEU A 33 7.65 6.02 1.43
C LEU A 33 8.31 5.85 0.05
N GLY A 34 7.56 5.76 -1.05
CA GLY A 34 8.11 5.50 -2.38
C GLY A 34 7.81 6.59 -3.41
N PRO A 35 8.78 6.99 -4.27
CA PRO A 35 8.56 8.00 -5.31
C PRO A 35 7.73 7.52 -6.52
N GLY A 36 7.06 6.37 -6.43
CA GLY A 36 6.35 5.73 -7.54
C GLY A 36 4.82 5.88 -7.56
N CYS A 37 4.18 5.12 -8.45
CA CYS A 37 2.73 5.05 -8.56
C CYS A 37 2.12 4.21 -7.41
N HIS A 38 1.16 4.76 -6.69
CA HIS A 38 0.47 4.14 -5.55
C HIS A 38 -0.63 3.16 -5.96
N ASN A 39 -0.57 2.67 -7.20
CA ASN A 39 -1.42 1.59 -7.66
C ASN A 39 -0.59 0.32 -7.63
N PRO A 40 -0.85 -0.64 -6.71
CA PRO A 40 -0.04 -1.84 -6.59
C PRO A 40 -0.07 -2.73 -7.86
N GLY A 41 -1.05 -2.53 -8.74
CA GLY A 41 -1.11 -3.17 -10.06
C GLY A 41 -0.51 -2.34 -11.20
N CYS A 42 0.23 -1.27 -10.92
CA CYS A 42 0.87 -0.45 -11.95
C CYS A 42 1.94 -1.26 -12.68
N LYS A 43 1.93 -1.20 -14.01
CA LYS A 43 2.93 -1.83 -14.90
C LYS A 43 3.65 -0.79 -15.77
N ASN A 44 3.57 0.48 -15.38
CA ASN A 44 4.23 1.55 -16.10
C ASN A 44 5.73 1.52 -15.77
N MET A 45 6.54 1.24 -16.78
CA MET A 45 8.01 1.15 -16.68
C MET A 45 8.69 2.32 -17.41
N ALA A 46 8.01 3.45 -17.60
CA ALA A 46 8.60 4.61 -18.25
C ALA A 46 9.65 5.29 -17.37
N GLY A 47 10.74 5.76 -17.99
CA GLY A 47 11.88 6.37 -17.30
C GLY A 47 12.90 5.35 -16.79
N ALA A 48 13.99 5.83 -16.20
CA ALA A 48 15.04 4.96 -15.66
C ALA A 48 14.69 4.39 -14.28
N THR A 49 13.77 5.05 -13.56
CA THR A 49 13.34 4.67 -12.21
C THR A 49 11.85 4.99 -12.00
N GLU A 50 11.21 4.37 -11.00
CA GLU A 50 9.82 4.67 -10.64
C GLU A 50 9.59 6.14 -10.23
N ALA A 51 10.64 6.81 -9.75
CA ALA A 51 10.63 8.22 -9.38
C ALA A 51 10.47 9.16 -10.58
N GLU A 52 10.83 8.70 -11.76
CA GLU A 52 10.83 9.48 -12.99
C GLU A 52 9.48 9.41 -13.74
N LEU A 53 8.54 8.61 -13.21
CA LEU A 53 7.19 8.53 -13.75
C LEU A 53 6.49 9.89 -13.67
N PRO A 54 5.74 10.30 -14.71
CA PRO A 54 4.90 11.49 -14.64
C PRO A 54 3.75 11.25 -13.67
N ILE A 55 3.92 11.71 -12.42
CA ILE A 55 3.00 11.46 -11.32
C ILE A 55 2.07 12.64 -11.03
N ARG A 56 0.80 12.32 -10.78
CA ARG A 56 -0.23 13.26 -10.33
C ARG A 56 -0.66 12.91 -8.91
N LYS A 57 -0.76 13.92 -8.05
CA LYS A 57 -1.26 13.74 -6.69
C LYS A 57 -2.77 13.52 -6.70
N CYS A 58 -3.26 12.70 -5.77
CA CYS A 58 -4.68 12.59 -5.49
C CYS A 58 -5.21 13.98 -5.07
N SER A 59 -6.27 14.46 -5.72
CA SER A 59 -6.84 15.79 -5.44
C SER A 59 -7.44 15.91 -4.04
N GLY A 60 -7.90 14.80 -3.45
CA GLY A 60 -8.46 14.77 -2.10
C GLY A 60 -7.38 14.86 -1.01
N CYS A 61 -6.54 13.84 -0.91
CA CYS A 61 -5.56 13.74 0.18
C CYS A 61 -4.23 14.42 -0.09
N LYS A 62 -3.88 14.70 -1.35
CA LYS A 62 -2.60 15.25 -1.81
C LYS A 62 -1.35 14.43 -1.41
N LYS A 63 -1.51 13.26 -0.77
CA LYS A 63 -0.43 12.37 -0.33
C LYS A 63 -0.18 11.20 -1.27
N ALA A 64 -1.22 10.59 -1.84
CA ALA A 64 -1.05 9.50 -2.80
C ALA A 64 -0.72 10.03 -4.21
N HIS A 65 0.14 9.32 -4.95
CA HIS A 65 0.60 9.67 -6.30
C HIS A 65 0.21 8.60 -7.32
N TYR A 66 -0.23 9.00 -8.51
CA TYR A 66 -0.61 8.10 -9.59
C TYR A 66 -0.06 8.57 -10.93
N CYS A 67 0.50 7.67 -11.73
CA CYS A 67 1.01 8.01 -13.06
C CYS A 67 -0.10 8.32 -14.08
N SER A 68 -1.36 7.94 -13.78
CA SER A 68 -2.52 8.17 -14.64
C SER A 68 -3.83 8.14 -13.85
N ALA A 69 -4.89 8.72 -14.41
CA ALA A 69 -6.24 8.62 -13.86
C ALA A 69 -6.74 7.16 -13.82
N ALA A 70 -6.30 6.31 -14.75
CA ALA A 70 -6.62 4.88 -14.74
C ALA A 70 -6.04 4.18 -13.50
N CYS A 71 -4.76 4.46 -13.18
CA CYS A 71 -4.13 3.92 -11.97
C CYS A 71 -4.80 4.41 -10.68
N GLN A 72 -5.19 5.68 -10.63
CA GLN A 72 -5.97 6.20 -9.50
C GLN A 72 -7.30 5.46 -9.32
N LYS A 73 -8.07 5.29 -10.41
CA LYS A 73 -9.36 4.59 -10.38
C LYS A 73 -9.21 3.11 -9.98
N ALA A 74 -8.18 2.43 -10.48
CA ALA A 74 -7.89 1.05 -10.13
C ALA A 74 -7.57 0.89 -8.62
N ALA A 75 -6.75 1.79 -8.08
CA ALA A 75 -6.40 1.81 -6.65
C ALA A 75 -7.54 2.32 -5.75
N TRP A 76 -8.57 2.98 -6.30
CA TRP A 76 -9.58 3.70 -5.53
C TRP A 76 -10.36 2.84 -4.53
N LYS A 77 -10.67 1.58 -4.90
CA LYS A 77 -11.40 0.65 -4.01
C LYS A 77 -10.73 0.51 -2.64
N VAL A 78 -9.40 0.55 -2.64
CA VAL A 78 -8.57 0.45 -1.45
C VAL A 78 -8.26 1.85 -0.90
N HIS A 79 -7.76 2.76 -1.74
CA HIS A 79 -7.33 4.10 -1.32
C HIS A 79 -8.44 4.91 -0.66
N LYS A 80 -9.70 4.78 -1.08
CA LYS A 80 -10.82 5.54 -0.51
C LYS A 80 -10.97 5.38 1.01
N ARG A 81 -10.56 4.22 1.56
CA ARG A 81 -10.61 3.91 3.00
C ARG A 81 -9.68 4.81 3.82
N VAL A 82 -8.55 5.20 3.22
CA VAL A 82 -7.50 5.99 3.89
C VAL A 82 -7.39 7.42 3.35
N CYS A 83 -8.01 7.73 2.21
CA CYS A 83 -7.90 9.03 1.55
C CYS A 83 -8.31 10.19 2.48
N LYS A 84 -9.44 10.07 3.18
CA LYS A 84 -9.90 11.11 4.11
C LYS A 84 -8.97 11.27 5.31
N ALA A 85 -8.46 10.17 5.87
CA ALA A 85 -7.52 10.19 6.98
C ALA A 85 -6.14 10.77 6.60
N GLN A 86 -5.82 10.77 5.31
CA GLN A 86 -4.58 11.32 4.76
C GLN A 86 -4.69 12.79 4.36
N ALA A 87 -5.90 13.34 4.23
CA ALA A 87 -6.10 14.75 3.91
C ALA A 87 -5.59 15.64 5.07
N ALA A 88 -4.85 16.69 4.72
CA ALA A 88 -4.39 17.71 5.66
C ALA A 88 -5.50 18.73 5.93
#